data_AF-A0A2V8SFA3-F1
#
_entry.id   AF-A0A2V8SFA3-F1
#
_cell.length_a   1.000
_cell.length_b   1.000
_cell.length_c   1.000
_cell.angle_alpha   90.00
_cell.angle_beta   90.00
_cell.angle_gamma   90.00
#
_symmetry.space_group_name_H-M   'P 1'
#
loop_
_entity.id
_entity.type
_entity.pdbx_description
1 polymer ?
#
loop_
_entity_poly.entity_id
_entity_poly.type
_entity_poly.pdbx_seq_one_letter_code
_entity_poly.pdbx_strand_id
1 'polypeptide(L)'
;MPACAPGWGRRRRRPGSRRPRRGRQRRSGPARPEATMQASGGPGGAQPPPPRTWWQRNWKWFLPVSILGGLALVAAFVGAIALFVFGLFIESDVYAEAMARARANPEVVRALGEPIVPGFWVKGTLEVNGPSGSADFAAPLTGPGGHGTLYITAQKKAGQWRFETLEVAVEGMEDRIPLTASGE
;
A
#
# COMPACT_ATOMS: atom_id res chain seq x y z
N MET A 1 45.85 17.56 58.77
CA MET A 1 45.68 18.82 59.53
C MET A 1 47.07 19.45 59.66
N PRO A 2 47.27 20.78 59.58
CA PRO A 2 46.35 21.91 59.80
C PRO A 2 46.31 22.84 58.54
N ALA A 3 45.66 24.00 58.42
CA ALA A 3 44.81 24.85 59.25
C ALA A 3 44.19 25.94 58.34
N CYS A 4 43.07 26.50 58.82
CA CYS A 4 42.66 27.91 58.73
C CYS A 4 42.15 28.52 57.41
N ALA A 5 40.88 28.94 57.51
CA ALA A 5 40.17 30.00 56.78
C ALA A 5 40.75 31.41 57.10
N PRO A 6 40.07 32.57 56.95
CA PRO A 6 38.84 32.95 56.21
C PRO A 6 38.98 34.30 55.42
N GLY A 7 37.96 34.70 54.65
CA GLY A 7 37.93 36.01 53.98
C GLY A 7 36.54 36.64 53.94
N TRP A 8 36.18 37.39 54.98
CA TRP A 8 34.91 38.12 55.12
C TRP A 8 35.01 39.54 54.52
N GLY A 9 34.11 39.88 53.58
CA GLY A 9 34.00 41.18 52.92
C GLY A 9 32.86 42.07 53.43
N ARG A 10 33.19 42.92 54.41
CA ARG A 10 32.63 44.24 54.83
C ARG A 10 31.23 44.71 54.34
N ARG A 11 30.33 44.81 55.33
CA ARG A 11 29.73 46.04 55.93
C ARG A 11 29.29 47.18 54.98
N ARG A 12 28.01 47.55 55.08
CA ARG A 12 27.60 48.97 55.16
C ARG A 12 26.60 49.18 56.30
N ARG A 13 26.95 50.13 57.18
CA ARG A 13 26.13 50.67 58.27
C ARG A 13 25.16 51.69 57.69
N ARG A 14 23.94 51.77 58.22
CA ARG A 14 23.10 52.97 58.18
C ARG A 14 22.69 53.36 59.61
N PRO A 15 22.77 54.65 59.98
CA PRO A 15 22.54 55.09 61.34
C PRO A 15 21.10 55.53 61.60
N GLY A 16 20.64 55.27 62.83
CA GLY A 16 19.94 56.23 63.68
C GLY A 16 18.49 56.61 63.36
N SER A 17 17.56 56.20 64.23
CA SER A 17 16.73 57.17 64.95
C SER A 17 16.12 56.54 66.22
N ARG A 18 16.44 57.15 67.36
CA ARG A 18 15.84 56.90 68.68
C ARG A 18 14.54 57.68 68.76
N ARG A 19 13.41 57.06 69.11
CA ARG A 19 12.20 57.70 69.68
C ARG A 19 11.42 56.71 70.56
N PRO A 20 10.59 57.19 71.51
CA PRO A 20 10.65 56.79 72.91
C PRO A 20 9.71 55.64 73.32
N ARG A 21 10.08 54.98 74.41
CA ARG A 21 9.22 54.11 75.24
C ARG A 21 7.95 54.88 75.65
N ARG A 22 6.79 54.39 75.23
CA ARG A 22 5.49 54.73 75.82
C ARG A 22 4.69 53.46 76.06
N GLY A 23 4.20 53.33 77.30
CA GLY A 23 2.95 52.65 77.61
C GLY A 23 3.00 51.13 77.68
N ARG A 24 3.42 50.60 78.84
CA ARG A 24 3.05 49.26 79.30
C ARG A 24 1.55 49.25 79.64
N GLN A 25 0.67 49.09 78.66
CA GLN A 25 -0.73 48.74 78.92
C GLN A 25 -0.83 47.22 78.98
N ARG A 26 -0.74 46.69 80.20
CA ARG A 26 -1.26 45.36 80.53
C ARG A 26 -2.78 45.43 80.37
N ARG A 27 -3.28 45.09 79.18
CA ARG A 27 -4.67 44.66 78.99
C ARG A 27 -4.70 43.16 79.15
N SER A 28 -5.15 42.73 80.33
CA SER A 28 -5.63 41.38 80.60
C SER A 28 -6.90 41.18 79.77
N GLY A 29 -6.85 40.28 78.80
CA GLY A 29 -7.99 39.84 77.99
C GLY A 29 -7.85 38.34 77.71
N PRO A 30 -8.94 37.55 77.75
CA PRO A 30 -8.89 36.13 78.08
C PRO A 30 -8.67 35.21 76.88
N ALA A 31 -8.33 33.96 77.23
CA ALA A 31 -8.47 32.72 76.47
C ALA A 31 -7.71 32.58 75.14
N ARG A 32 -6.71 31.68 75.19
CA ARG A 32 -6.09 31.02 74.03
C ARG A 32 -7.19 30.38 73.18
N PRO A 33 -7.26 30.59 71.84
CA PRO A 33 -7.90 29.62 70.99
C PRO A 33 -7.04 28.35 71.00
N GLU A 34 -7.68 27.24 71.32
CA GLU A 34 -7.12 25.89 71.25
C GLU A 34 -6.40 25.70 69.92
N ALA A 35 -5.18 25.15 70.00
CA ALA A 35 -4.51 24.61 68.86
C ALA A 35 -5.42 23.53 68.26
N THR A 36 -6.11 23.84 67.17
CA THR A 36 -6.63 22.82 66.27
C THR A 36 -5.41 22.02 65.82
N MET A 37 -5.20 20.86 66.46
CA MET A 37 -4.39 19.78 65.89
C MET A 37 -5.05 19.43 64.55
N GLN A 38 -4.63 20.10 63.48
CA GLN A 38 -4.87 19.62 62.13
C GLN A 38 -4.10 18.32 62.01
N ALA A 39 -4.84 17.22 62.19
CA ALA A 39 -4.43 15.90 61.76
C ALA A 39 -3.99 16.03 60.29
N SER A 40 -2.68 16.04 60.08
CA SER A 40 -2.05 16.06 58.76
C SER A 40 -2.19 14.66 58.16
N GLY A 41 -3.41 14.28 57.80
CA GLY A 41 -3.68 13.15 56.93
C GLY A 41 -3.29 13.55 55.51
N GLY A 42 -2.00 13.46 55.19
CA GLY A 42 -1.52 13.66 53.82
C GLY A 42 -2.21 12.64 52.91
N PRO A 43 -2.78 13.05 51.77
CA PRO A 43 -3.37 12.10 50.84
C PRO A 43 -2.24 11.23 50.33
N GLY A 44 -2.35 9.92 50.59
CA GLY A 44 -1.45 8.92 50.04
C GLY A 44 -1.32 9.16 48.54
N GLY A 45 -0.09 9.41 48.09
CA GLY A 45 0.20 9.66 46.69
C GLY A 45 -0.15 8.44 45.86
N ALA A 46 -1.35 8.46 45.28
CA ALA A 46 -1.72 7.56 44.20
C ALA A 46 -0.79 7.87 43.03
N GLN A 47 0.22 7.02 42.81
CA GLN A 47 1.01 7.10 41.59
C GLN A 47 0.09 6.80 40.40
N PRO A 48 0.03 7.66 39.37
CA PRO A 48 -0.77 7.36 38.19
C PRO A 48 -0.21 6.11 37.49
N PRO A 49 -1.06 5.20 36.99
CA PRO A 49 -0.60 4.02 36.27
C PRO A 49 0.27 4.46 35.08
N PRO A 50 1.34 3.71 34.74
CA PRO A 50 2.22 4.07 33.64
C PRO A 50 1.39 4.27 32.37
N PRO A 51 1.64 5.33 31.59
CA PRO A 51 0.86 5.62 30.39
C PRO A 51 1.01 4.43 29.43
N ARG A 52 -0.11 3.81 29.08
CA ARG A 52 -0.13 2.69 28.13
C ARG A 52 0.39 3.22 26.80
N THR A 53 1.55 2.77 26.37
CA THR A 53 2.11 3.15 25.07
C THR A 53 1.12 2.80 23.97
N TRP A 54 1.00 3.67 22.96
CA TRP A 54 0.15 3.49 21.77
C TRP A 54 0.30 2.07 21.17
N TRP A 55 1.52 1.55 21.29
CA TRP A 55 1.94 0.18 20.98
C TRP A 55 1.12 -0.91 21.70
N GLN A 56 0.94 -0.86 23.03
CA GLN A 56 0.17 -1.89 23.77
C GLN A 56 -1.32 -1.95 23.38
N ARG A 57 -1.89 -0.83 22.91
CA ARG A 57 -3.31 -0.75 22.59
C ARG A 57 -3.61 -1.22 21.16
N ASN A 58 -2.71 -0.97 20.22
CA ASN A 58 -2.91 -1.28 18.80
C ASN A 58 -2.22 -2.57 18.35
N TRP A 59 -1.35 -3.18 19.16
CA TRP A 59 -0.62 -4.41 18.81
C TRP A 59 -1.52 -5.55 18.34
N LYS A 60 -2.71 -5.68 18.92
CA LYS A 60 -3.69 -6.72 18.55
C LYS A 60 -4.26 -6.55 17.13
N TRP A 61 -4.29 -5.32 16.63
CA TRP A 61 -4.72 -4.99 15.27
C TRP A 61 -3.55 -4.86 14.30
N PHE A 62 -2.40 -4.42 14.79
CA PHE A 62 -1.19 -4.25 13.98
C PHE A 62 -0.68 -5.59 13.45
N LEU A 63 -0.73 -6.67 14.24
CA LEU A 63 -0.26 -7.98 13.82
C LEU A 63 -1.09 -8.59 12.67
N PRO A 64 -2.45 -8.68 12.73
CA PRO A 64 -3.23 -9.15 11.60
C PRO A 64 -3.16 -8.21 10.41
N VAL A 65 -3.17 -6.88 10.60
CA VAL A 65 -3.06 -5.91 9.49
C VAL A 65 -1.69 -5.97 8.83
N SER A 66 -0.61 -6.18 9.58
CA SER A 66 0.74 -6.34 9.05
C SER A 66 0.89 -7.63 8.26
N ILE A 67 0.31 -8.74 8.73
CA ILE A 67 0.37 -10.02 8.01
C ILE A 67 -0.48 -9.94 6.75
N LEU A 68 -1.71 -9.42 6.84
CA LEU A 68 -2.59 -9.26 5.69
C LEU A 68 -2.02 -8.27 4.68
N GLY A 69 -1.45 -7.16 5.15
CA GLY A 69 -0.78 -6.17 4.33
C GLY A 69 0.49 -6.71 3.68
N GLY A 70 1.29 -7.48 4.41
CA GLY A 70 2.47 -8.17 3.87
C GLY A 70 2.08 -9.19 2.80
N LEU A 71 1.04 -9.99 3.05
CA LEU A 71 0.54 -10.97 2.08
C LEU A 71 -0.03 -10.28 0.83
N ALA A 72 -0.80 -9.21 1.01
CA ALA A 72 -1.32 -8.40 -0.09
C ALA A 72 -0.20 -7.76 -0.90
N LEU A 73 0.88 -7.31 -0.25
CA LEU A 73 2.03 -6.69 -0.91
C LEU A 73 2.85 -7.72 -1.69
N VAL A 74 3.02 -8.93 -1.16
CA VAL A 74 3.63 -10.06 -1.89
C VAL A 74 2.77 -10.47 -3.07
N ALA A 75 1.45 -10.62 -2.89
CA ALA A 75 0.54 -10.96 -3.97
C ALA A 75 0.51 -9.87 -5.06
N ALA A 76 0.51 -8.59 -4.66
CA ALA A 76 0.59 -7.47 -5.59
C ALA A 76 1.93 -7.43 -6.33
N PHE A 77 3.04 -7.76 -5.67
CA PHE A 77 4.36 -7.80 -6.29
C PHE A 77 4.48 -8.95 -7.31
N VAL A 78 4.02 -10.15 -6.95
CA VAL A 78 3.98 -11.30 -7.86
C VAL A 78 3.03 -11.03 -9.03
N GLY A 79 1.85 -10.47 -8.74
CA GLY A 79 0.90 -10.04 -9.75
C GLY A 79 1.48 -8.97 -10.68
N ALA A 80 2.21 -7.98 -10.15
CA ALA A 80 2.85 -6.94 -10.94
C ALA A 80 3.95 -7.49 -11.85
N ILE A 81 4.76 -8.45 -11.38
CA ILE A 81 5.76 -9.12 -12.22
C ILE A 81 5.08 -9.94 -13.32
N ALA A 82 4.05 -10.71 -12.97
CA ALA A 82 3.29 -11.50 -13.95
C ALA A 82 2.65 -10.59 -15.01
N LEU A 83 2.01 -9.50 -14.60
CA LEU A 83 1.42 -8.50 -15.48
C LEU A 83 2.46 -7.75 -16.30
N PHE A 84 3.63 -7.43 -15.75
CA PHE A 84 4.70 -6.77 -16.50
C PHE A 84 5.29 -7.70 -17.58
N VAL A 85 5.50 -8.98 -17.25
CA VAL A 85 5.97 -9.98 -18.23
C VAL A 85 4.90 -10.29 -19.27
N PHE A 86 3.62 -10.35 -18.89
CA PHE A 86 2.49 -10.48 -19.80
C PHE A 86 2.32 -9.25 -20.70
N GLY A 87 2.45 -8.04 -20.13
CA GLY A 87 2.35 -6.77 -20.85
C GLY A 87 3.42 -6.69 -21.93
N LEU A 88 4.66 -6.99 -21.59
CA LEU A 88 5.76 -7.07 -22.56
C LEU A 88 5.53 -8.11 -23.67
N PHE A 89 4.64 -9.09 -23.48
CA PHE A 89 4.36 -10.14 -24.47
C PHE A 89 3.10 -9.93 -25.30
N ILE A 90 2.03 -9.40 -24.70
CA ILE A 90 0.77 -9.10 -25.37
C ILE A 90 0.85 -7.77 -26.13
N GLU A 91 1.65 -6.80 -25.67
CA GLU A 91 1.56 -5.42 -26.17
C GLU A 91 2.10 -5.17 -27.58
N SER A 92 2.71 -6.12 -28.30
CA SER A 92 2.91 -5.90 -29.74
C SER A 92 2.98 -7.16 -30.57
N ASP A 93 4.04 -7.95 -30.50
CA ASP A 93 4.32 -8.85 -31.63
C ASP A 93 3.29 -9.96 -31.84
N VAL A 94 2.91 -10.75 -30.84
CA VAL A 94 2.06 -11.94 -31.08
C VAL A 94 0.63 -11.55 -31.45
N TYR A 95 0.05 -10.59 -30.73
CA TYR A 95 -1.30 -10.11 -31.01
C TYR A 95 -1.35 -9.26 -32.28
N ALA A 96 -0.40 -8.34 -32.49
CA ALA A 96 -0.38 -7.52 -33.69
C ALA A 96 -0.08 -8.35 -34.94
N GLU A 97 0.82 -9.34 -34.87
CA GLU A 97 1.09 -10.28 -35.97
C GLU A 97 -0.16 -11.11 -36.28
N ALA A 98 -0.83 -11.64 -35.27
CA ALA A 98 -2.08 -12.37 -35.45
C ALA A 98 -3.17 -11.50 -36.13
N MET A 99 -3.33 -10.26 -35.68
CA MET A 99 -4.26 -9.30 -36.28
C MET A 99 -3.84 -8.88 -37.69
N ALA A 100 -2.54 -8.71 -37.94
CA ALA A 100 -2.01 -8.39 -39.25
C ALA A 100 -2.27 -9.53 -40.24
N ARG A 101 -2.04 -10.78 -39.84
CA ARG A 101 -2.37 -11.97 -40.64
C ARG A 101 -3.87 -12.11 -40.88
N ALA A 102 -4.69 -11.86 -39.87
CA ALA A 102 -6.14 -11.88 -40.02
C ALA A 102 -6.62 -10.84 -41.03
N ARG A 103 -6.05 -9.62 -41.00
CA ARG A 103 -6.38 -8.55 -41.96
C ARG A 103 -5.80 -8.79 -43.36
N ALA A 104 -4.66 -9.45 -43.47
CA ALA A 104 -4.04 -9.77 -44.74
C ALA A 104 -4.70 -10.96 -45.45
N ASN A 105 -5.47 -11.80 -44.75
CA ASN A 105 -6.09 -12.97 -45.34
C ASN A 105 -7.36 -12.58 -46.13
N PRO A 106 -7.42 -12.83 -47.44
CA PRO A 106 -8.55 -12.46 -48.29
C PRO A 106 -9.84 -13.20 -47.93
N GLU A 107 -9.77 -14.39 -47.34
CA GLU A 107 -10.96 -15.12 -46.88
C GLU A 107 -11.62 -14.43 -45.70
N VAL A 108 -10.81 -13.93 -44.75
CA VAL A 108 -11.31 -13.19 -43.58
C VAL A 108 -11.88 -11.84 -44.02
N VAL A 109 -11.20 -11.14 -44.92
CA VAL A 109 -11.68 -9.86 -45.47
C VAL A 109 -12.97 -10.05 -46.25
N ARG A 110 -13.10 -11.11 -47.06
CA ARG A 110 -14.33 -11.44 -47.79
C ARG A 110 -15.48 -11.77 -46.85
N ALA A 111 -15.19 -12.42 -45.72
CA ALA A 111 -16.18 -12.86 -44.76
C ALA A 111 -16.68 -11.75 -43.81
N LEU A 112 -15.76 -10.97 -43.23
CA LEU A 112 -16.07 -9.94 -42.23
C LEU A 112 -16.17 -8.53 -42.84
N GLY A 113 -15.58 -8.30 -44.02
CA GLY A 113 -15.47 -6.97 -44.63
C GLY A 113 -14.46 -6.07 -43.92
N GLU A 114 -14.10 -4.96 -44.58
CA GLU A 114 -13.26 -3.91 -43.99
C GLU A 114 -14.10 -2.69 -43.59
N PRO A 115 -13.84 -2.07 -42.43
CA PRO A 115 -12.72 -2.32 -41.51
C PRO A 115 -12.98 -3.46 -40.50
N ILE A 116 -11.95 -4.28 -40.25
CA ILE A 116 -11.97 -5.32 -39.20
C ILE A 116 -11.52 -4.71 -37.87
N VAL A 117 -12.47 -4.55 -36.95
CA VAL A 117 -12.27 -3.97 -35.62
C VAL A 117 -12.28 -5.08 -34.57
N PRO A 118 -11.26 -5.16 -33.69
CA PRO A 118 -11.31 -6.06 -32.56
C PRO A 118 -12.40 -5.61 -31.57
N GLY A 119 -13.18 -6.55 -31.07
CA GLY A 119 -14.19 -6.31 -30.05
C GLY A 119 -13.56 -5.95 -28.71
N PHE A 120 -14.35 -5.33 -27.84
CA PHE A 120 -13.88 -4.79 -26.56
C PHE A 120 -13.43 -5.86 -25.55
N TRP A 121 -13.84 -7.12 -25.73
CA TRP A 121 -13.61 -8.20 -24.78
C TRP A 121 -12.80 -9.34 -25.40
N VAL A 122 -11.51 -9.42 -25.09
CA VAL A 122 -10.69 -10.61 -25.38
C VAL A 122 -10.85 -11.59 -24.23
N LYS A 123 -11.17 -12.86 -24.54
CA LYS A 123 -11.27 -13.94 -23.56
C LYS A 123 -10.06 -14.85 -23.73
N GLY A 124 -9.34 -15.17 -22.68
CA GLY A 124 -8.21 -16.07 -22.80
C GLY A 124 -7.52 -16.36 -21.49
N THR A 125 -6.74 -17.43 -21.50
CA THR A 125 -5.81 -17.80 -20.44
C THR A 125 -4.41 -17.68 -21.00
N LEU A 126 -3.61 -16.81 -20.40
CA LEU A 126 -2.17 -16.80 -20.63
C LEU A 126 -1.54 -17.39 -19.37
N GLU A 127 -0.64 -18.34 -19.55
CA GLU A 127 0.08 -19.02 -18.49
C GLU A 127 1.56 -18.97 -18.83
N VAL A 128 2.37 -18.35 -17.97
CA VAL A 128 3.81 -18.19 -18.24
C VAL A 128 4.60 -18.74 -17.07
N ASN A 129 5.43 -19.74 -17.36
CA ASN A 129 6.29 -20.44 -16.42
C ASN A 129 7.77 -20.16 -16.79
N GLY A 130 8.25 -18.95 -16.52
CA GLY A 130 9.65 -18.56 -16.75
C GLY A 130 10.07 -18.61 -18.24
N PRO A 131 10.99 -19.52 -18.66
CA PRO A 131 11.41 -19.66 -20.06
C PRO A 131 10.37 -20.34 -20.96
N SER A 132 9.33 -20.94 -20.37
CA SER A 132 8.18 -21.51 -21.07
C SER A 132 6.88 -20.77 -20.75
N GLY A 133 5.87 -20.96 -21.58
CA GLY A 133 4.56 -20.36 -21.41
C GLY A 133 3.61 -20.79 -22.53
N SER A 134 2.32 -20.62 -22.30
CA SER A 134 1.25 -20.92 -23.23
C SER A 134 0.25 -19.76 -23.20
N ALA A 135 -0.14 -19.27 -24.36
CA ALA A 135 -1.14 -18.24 -24.54
C ALA A 135 -2.30 -18.88 -25.30
N ASP A 136 -3.49 -18.85 -24.72
CA ASP A 136 -4.72 -19.19 -25.41
C ASP A 136 -5.69 -18.02 -25.27
N PHE A 137 -6.01 -17.37 -26.38
CA PHE A 137 -6.93 -16.25 -26.36
C PHE A 137 -7.80 -16.20 -27.62
N ALA A 138 -9.06 -15.87 -27.38
CA ALA A 138 -10.10 -15.63 -28.35
C ALA A 138 -10.44 -14.14 -28.35
N ALA A 139 -10.17 -13.48 -29.49
CA ALA A 139 -10.50 -12.09 -29.71
C ALA A 139 -11.70 -11.99 -30.66
N PRO A 140 -12.87 -11.46 -30.23
CA PRO A 140 -13.97 -11.20 -31.14
C PRO A 140 -13.54 -10.15 -32.16
N LEU A 141 -13.94 -10.34 -33.42
CA LEU A 141 -13.73 -9.44 -34.54
C LEU A 141 -15.10 -8.99 -35.05
N THR A 142 -15.20 -7.72 -35.43
CA THR A 142 -16.42 -7.16 -36.02
C THR A 142 -16.05 -6.39 -37.27
N GLY A 143 -16.82 -6.63 -38.33
CA GLY A 143 -16.73 -5.88 -39.57
C GLY A 143 -18.13 -5.67 -40.19
N PRO A 144 -18.24 -4.91 -41.29
CA PRO A 144 -19.51 -4.63 -41.94
C PRO A 144 -20.17 -5.87 -42.58
N GLY A 145 -19.40 -6.92 -42.85
CA GLY A 145 -19.89 -8.21 -43.35
C GLY A 145 -20.38 -9.17 -42.26
N GLY A 146 -20.06 -8.92 -40.99
CA GLY A 146 -20.52 -9.74 -39.87
C GLY A 146 -19.57 -9.78 -38.67
N HIS A 147 -19.76 -10.78 -37.82
CA HIS A 147 -18.96 -11.01 -36.63
C HIS A 147 -18.12 -12.29 -36.78
N GLY A 148 -16.96 -12.29 -36.13
CA GLY A 148 -16.09 -13.46 -36.08
C GLY A 148 -15.35 -13.52 -34.76
N THR A 149 -14.66 -14.62 -34.51
CA THR A 149 -13.78 -14.80 -33.35
C THR A 149 -12.45 -15.34 -33.85
N LEU A 150 -11.39 -14.59 -33.56
CA LEU A 150 -10.02 -14.98 -33.82
C LEU A 150 -9.51 -15.80 -32.65
N TYR A 151 -9.23 -17.08 -32.89
CA TYR A 151 -8.66 -18.01 -31.93
C TYR A 151 -7.15 -18.07 -32.12
N ILE A 152 -6.43 -17.86 -31.03
CA ILE A 152 -4.97 -17.76 -31.02
C ILE A 152 -4.45 -18.63 -29.89
N THR A 153 -3.74 -19.68 -30.26
CA THR A 153 -2.98 -20.52 -29.32
C THR A 153 -1.50 -20.40 -29.68
N ALA A 154 -0.67 -19.96 -28.74
CA ALA A 154 0.76 -19.82 -28.93
C ALA A 154 1.52 -20.40 -27.73
N GLN A 155 2.63 -21.10 -27.99
CA GLN A 155 3.53 -21.58 -26.95
C GLN A 155 4.87 -20.86 -27.00
N LYS A 156 5.36 -20.49 -25.82
CA LYS A 156 6.71 -20.01 -25.58
C LYS A 156 7.62 -21.17 -25.25
N LYS A 157 8.65 -21.38 -26.06
CA LYS A 157 9.74 -22.34 -25.80
C LYS A 157 11.08 -21.64 -25.95
N ALA A 158 11.94 -21.78 -24.94
CA ALA A 158 13.27 -21.17 -24.91
C ALA A 158 13.26 -19.64 -25.18
N GLY A 159 12.25 -18.93 -24.67
CA GLY A 159 12.13 -17.47 -24.88
C GLY A 159 11.43 -17.05 -26.18
N GLN A 160 11.19 -17.97 -27.13
CA GLN A 160 10.55 -17.68 -28.41
C GLN A 160 9.10 -18.16 -28.46
N TRP A 161 8.23 -17.40 -29.12
CA TRP A 161 6.82 -17.77 -29.28
C TRP A 161 6.56 -18.42 -30.62
N ARG A 162 5.75 -19.47 -30.58
CA ARG A 162 5.31 -20.20 -31.75
C ARG A 162 3.80 -20.30 -31.71
N PHE A 163 3.14 -19.83 -32.76
CA PHE A 163 1.71 -20.08 -32.96
C PHE A 163 1.49 -21.57 -33.21
N GLU A 164 0.63 -22.17 -32.41
CA GLU A 164 0.16 -23.54 -32.61
C GLU A 164 -1.15 -23.52 -33.41
N THR A 165 -2.04 -22.60 -33.05
CA THR A 165 -3.32 -22.40 -33.71
C THR A 165 -3.52 -20.92 -33.97
N LEU A 166 -3.83 -20.57 -35.21
CA LEU A 166 -4.24 -19.23 -35.59
C LEU A 166 -5.35 -19.37 -36.61
N GLU A 167 -6.59 -19.10 -36.21
CA GLU A 167 -7.76 -19.31 -37.06
C GLU A 167 -8.88 -18.33 -36.72
N VAL A 168 -9.71 -18.01 -37.71
CA VAL A 168 -10.89 -17.15 -37.53
C VAL A 168 -12.14 -17.97 -37.77
N ALA A 169 -12.99 -18.06 -36.75
CA ALA A 169 -14.36 -18.54 -36.93
C ALA A 169 -15.25 -17.35 -37.28
N VAL A 170 -15.98 -17.40 -38.38
CA VAL A 170 -16.95 -16.37 -38.76
C VAL A 170 -18.33 -16.88 -38.44
N GLU A 171 -19.16 -16.01 -37.85
CA GLU A 171 -20.54 -16.37 -37.51
C GLU A 171 -21.33 -16.69 -38.79
N GLY A 172 -21.90 -17.89 -38.86
CA GLY A 172 -22.61 -18.39 -40.04
C GLY A 172 -21.77 -19.22 -41.00
N MET A 173 -20.47 -19.41 -40.75
CA MET A 173 -19.64 -20.42 -41.42
C MET A 173 -19.34 -21.59 -40.47
N GLU A 174 -19.52 -22.82 -40.94
CA GLU A 174 -19.07 -24.02 -40.21
C GLU A 174 -17.54 -24.18 -40.28
N ASP A 175 -16.94 -23.76 -41.39
CA ASP A 175 -15.49 -23.81 -41.58
C ASP A 175 -14.78 -22.63 -40.90
N ARG A 176 -13.70 -22.96 -40.18
CA ARG A 176 -12.77 -21.96 -39.64
C ARG A 176 -11.73 -21.64 -40.69
N ILE A 177 -11.37 -20.37 -40.79
CA ILE A 177 -10.36 -19.89 -41.72
C ILE A 177 -8.99 -19.99 -41.04
N PRO A 178 -8.12 -20.95 -41.42
CA PRO A 178 -6.77 -21.02 -40.87
C PRO A 178 -5.94 -19.83 -41.38
N LEU A 179 -5.24 -19.20 -40.45
CA LEU A 179 -4.30 -18.10 -40.69
C LEU A 179 -2.85 -18.51 -40.43
N THR A 180 -2.64 -19.77 -40.02
CA THR A 180 -1.32 -20.38 -40.01
C THR A 180 -0.81 -20.44 -41.45
N ALA A 181 0.49 -20.21 -41.64
CA ALA A 181 1.12 -20.36 -42.94
C ALA A 181 0.85 -21.78 -43.43
N SER A 182 -0.12 -21.92 -44.34
CA SER A 182 -0.44 -23.18 -44.98
C SER A 182 0.71 -23.46 -45.94
N GLY A 183 1.65 -24.27 -45.49
CA GLY A 183 2.85 -24.59 -46.26
C GLY A 183 3.90 -25.32 -45.45
N GLU A 184 3.58 -26.55 -45.01
CA GLU A 184 4.47 -27.72 -45.11
C GLU A 184 3.69 -29.01 -44.88
#